data_AF-A0A1M6HQ01-F1
#
_entry.id   AF-A0A1M6HQ01-F1
#
_cell.length_a   1.000
_cell.length_b   1.000
_cell.length_c   1.000
_cell.angle_alpha   90.00
_cell.angle_beta   90.00
_cell.angle_gamma   90.00
#
_symmetry.space_group_name_H-M   'P 1'
#
loop_
_entity.id
_entity.type
_entity.pdbx_description
1 polymer ?
#
loop_
_entity_poly.entity_id
_entity_poly.type
_entity_poly.pdbx_seq_one_letter_code
_entity_poly.pdbx_strand_id
1 'polypeptide(L)'
;MHPFYGPNGELLNGGTWWLGLISMVLYLLFWAVVIFIVLRLFKKYYTMWNQQGSREDTAMTVLRERYARGEIDEEEFRSRKAVLEE
;
A
#
# COMPACT_ATOMS: atom_id res chain seq x y z
N MET A 1 -14.05 58.55 -9.67
CA MET A 1 -13.02 57.82 -10.44
C MET A 1 -11.92 57.44 -9.45
N HIS A 2 -11.85 56.17 -9.03
CA HIS A 2 -10.87 55.72 -8.04
C HIS A 2 -9.59 55.24 -8.76
N PRO A 3 -8.41 55.86 -8.50
CA PRO A 3 -7.16 55.53 -9.18
C PRO A 3 -6.48 54.25 -8.67
N PHE A 4 -7.13 53.48 -7.79
CA PHE A 4 -6.52 52.34 -7.08
C PHE A 4 -6.94 50.95 -7.59
N TYR A 5 -7.76 50.88 -8.64
CA TYR A 5 -7.99 49.63 -9.38
C TYR A 5 -7.33 49.76 -10.74
N GLY A 6 -6.01 49.58 -10.77
CA GLY A 6 -5.30 49.25 -12.01
C GLY A 6 -5.81 47.89 -12.51
N PRO A 7 -5.87 47.62 -13.81
CA PRO A 7 -6.29 46.32 -14.31
C PRO A 7 -5.26 45.26 -13.89
N ASN A 8 -5.58 44.45 -12.89
CA ASN A 8 -4.78 43.26 -12.53
C ASN A 8 -4.78 42.19 -13.65
N GLY A 9 -5.42 42.46 -14.79
CA GLY A 9 -5.58 41.55 -15.91
C GLY A 9 -4.33 41.37 -16.78
N GLU A 10 -3.32 42.22 -16.66
CA GLU A 10 -2.10 42.12 -17.50
C GLU A 10 -1.16 40.97 -17.09
N LEU A 11 -1.19 40.50 -15.83
CA LEU A 11 -0.41 39.32 -15.40
C LEU A 11 -1.07 37.98 -15.78
N LEU A 12 -2.34 38.01 -16.20
CA LEU A 12 -3.11 36.84 -16.60
C LEU A 12 -3.18 36.70 -18.14
N ASN A 13 -2.65 37.67 -18.89
CA ASN A 13 -2.78 37.71 -20.35
C ASN A 13 -1.53 37.13 -21.05
N GLY A 14 -1.52 35.81 -21.22
CA GLY A 14 -0.74 35.13 -22.27
C GLY A 14 0.55 34.43 -21.84
N GLY A 15 1.20 34.83 -20.74
CA GLY A 15 2.52 34.32 -20.34
C GLY A 15 2.57 33.44 -19.09
N THR A 16 1.49 33.35 -18.31
CA THR A 16 1.53 32.76 -16.95
C THR A 16 0.78 31.43 -16.84
N TRP A 17 -0.06 31.12 -17.82
CA TRP A 17 -0.86 29.89 -17.87
C TRP A 17 -0.01 28.61 -17.94
N TRP A 18 1.04 28.60 -18.78
CA TRP A 18 1.97 27.45 -18.88
C TRP A 18 2.81 27.27 -17.60
N LEU A 19 3.22 28.37 -16.95
CA LEU A 19 3.89 28.32 -15.65
C LEU A 19 2.97 27.79 -14.54
N GLY A 20 1.68 28.14 -14.55
CA GLY A 20 0.68 27.59 -13.65
C GLY A 20 0.40 26.10 -13.87
N LEU A 21 0.43 25.64 -15.12
CA LEU A 21 0.31 24.21 -15.43
C LEU A 21 1.54 23.43 -14.97
N ILE A 22 2.74 23.98 -15.16
CA ILE A 22 3.99 23.35 -14.69
C ILE A 22 3.99 23.22 -13.17
N SER A 23 3.59 24.26 -12.43
CA SER A 23 3.53 24.20 -10.97
C SER A 23 2.52 23.15 -10.48
N MET A 24 1.37 23.02 -11.15
CA MET A 24 0.38 21.99 -10.86
C MET A 24 0.93 20.58 -11.08
N VAL A 25 1.62 20.35 -12.21
CA VAL A 25 2.23 19.06 -12.52
C VAL A 25 3.32 18.70 -11.52
N LEU A 26 4.18 19.66 -11.16
CA LEU A 26 5.22 19.44 -10.14
C LEU A 26 4.64 19.08 -8.78
N TYR A 27 3.53 19.71 -8.38
CA TYR A 27 2.83 19.39 -7.15
C TYR A 27 2.25 17.97 -7.17
N LEU A 28 1.59 17.58 -8.26
CA LEU A 28 1.08 16.22 -8.44
C LEU A 28 2.21 15.19 -8.44
N LEU A 29 3.33 15.50 -9.10
CA LEU A 29 4.48 14.62 -9.18
C LEU A 29 5.15 14.46 -7.81
N PHE A 30 5.26 15.54 -7.03
CA PHE A 30 5.73 15.49 -5.65
C PHE A 30 4.86 14.54 -4.81
N TRP A 31 3.53 14.67 -4.86
CA TRP A 31 2.62 13.77 -4.15
C TRP A 31 2.71 12.32 -4.65
N ALA A 32 2.83 12.10 -5.97
CA ALA A 32 3.00 10.78 -6.54
C ALA A 32 4.28 10.09 -6.02
N VAL A 33 5.39 10.83 -5.91
CA VAL A 33 6.64 10.31 -5.32
C VAL A 33 6.47 9.99 -3.84
N VAL A 34 5.83 10.87 -3.07
CA VAL A 34 5.53 10.64 -1.65
C VAL A 34 4.70 9.36 -1.48
N ILE A 35 3.61 9.22 -2.22
CA ILE A 35 2.74 8.03 -2.20
C ILE A 35 3.54 6.79 -2.60
N PHE A 36 4.37 6.87 -3.64
CA PHE A 36 5.20 5.74 -4.08
C PHE A 36 6.17 5.27 -2.98
N ILE A 37 6.83 6.21 -2.28
CA ILE A 37 7.71 5.90 -1.15
C ILE A 37 6.91 5.21 -0.05
N VAL A 38 5.77 5.77 0.34
CA VAL A 38 4.88 5.21 1.36
C VAL A 38 4.49 3.78 0.98
N LEU A 39 3.98 3.55 -0.23
CA LEU A 39 3.61 2.22 -0.73
C LEU A 39 4.79 1.25 -0.74
N ARG A 40 6.00 1.70 -1.09
CA ARG A 40 7.20 0.86 -1.08
C ARG A 40 7.59 0.44 0.34
N LEU A 41 7.50 1.35 1.31
CA LEU A 41 7.74 1.05 2.73
C LEU A 41 6.69 0.03 3.21
N PHE A 42 5.42 0.31 2.98
CA PHE A 42 4.34 -0.61 3.33
C PHE A 42 4.50 -1.97 2.66
N LYS A 43 4.80 -2.06 1.37
CA LYS A 43 5.04 -3.32 0.66
C LYS A 43 6.19 -4.12 1.29
N LYS A 44 7.27 -3.46 1.73
CA LYS A 44 8.36 -4.13 2.44
C LYS A 44 7.90 -4.72 3.77
N TYR A 45 7.11 -3.97 4.54
CA TYR A 45 6.52 -4.45 5.79
C TYR A 45 5.50 -5.57 5.57
N TYR A 46 4.60 -5.44 4.60
CA TYR A 46 3.62 -6.48 4.24
C TYR A 46 4.27 -7.73 3.68
N THR A 47 5.40 -7.65 2.95
CA THR A 47 6.11 -8.84 2.47
C THR A 47 6.76 -9.60 3.64
N MET A 48 7.19 -8.90 4.69
CA MET A 48 7.69 -9.49 5.92
C MET A 48 6.55 -10.07 6.78
N TRP A 49 5.40 -9.40 6.88
CA TRP A 49 4.25 -9.85 7.65
C TRP A 49 3.46 -10.99 6.98
N ASN A 50 3.25 -10.92 5.65
CA ASN A 50 2.59 -11.99 4.91
C ASN A 50 3.43 -13.26 4.87
N GLN A 51 4.74 -13.21 5.09
CA GLN A 51 5.54 -14.44 5.18
C GLN A 51 5.40 -15.17 6.52
N GLN A 52 4.93 -14.49 7.57
CA GLN A 52 4.65 -15.09 8.86
C GLN A 52 3.20 -15.61 8.89
N GLY A 53 2.22 -14.74 8.61
CA GLY A 53 0.80 -15.10 8.65
C GLY A 53 0.34 -16.05 7.54
N SER A 54 0.85 -15.91 6.31
CA SER A 54 0.48 -16.83 5.21
C SER A 54 1.08 -18.22 5.39
N ARG A 55 2.26 -18.33 6.02
CA ARG A 55 2.87 -19.64 6.29
C ARG A 55 2.10 -20.41 7.34
N GLU A 56 1.62 -19.74 8.38
CA GLU A 56 0.80 -20.34 9.44
C GLU A 56 -0.55 -20.83 8.89
N ASP A 57 -1.27 -19.99 8.15
CA ASP A 57 -2.53 -20.36 7.50
C ASP A 57 -2.34 -21.49 6.48
N THR A 58 -1.24 -21.45 5.71
CA THR A 58 -0.90 -22.51 4.75
C THR A 58 -0.56 -23.82 5.48
N ALA A 59 0.22 -23.78 6.57
CA ALA A 59 0.58 -24.97 7.34
C ALA A 59 -0.66 -25.62 7.97
N MET A 60 -1.56 -24.81 8.54
CA MET A 60 -2.84 -25.27 9.10
C MET A 60 -3.75 -25.89 8.03
N THR A 61 -3.81 -25.27 6.85
CA THR A 61 -4.60 -25.76 5.71
C THR A 61 -4.05 -27.10 5.19
N VAL A 62 -2.73 -27.24 5.07
CA VAL A 62 -2.07 -28.49 4.66
C VAL A 62 -2.26 -29.60 5.70
N LEU A 63 -2.18 -29.27 7.00
CA LEU A 63 -2.39 -30.23 8.09
C LEU A 63 -3.80 -30.84 8.03
N ARG A 64 -4.81 -29.98 7.82
CA ARG A 64 -6.23 -30.38 7.70
C ARG A 64 -6.47 -31.26 6.48
N GLU A 65 -5.85 -30.94 5.35
CA GLU A 65 -6.00 -31.72 4.12
C GLU A 65 -5.42 -33.14 4.27
N ARG A 66 -4.27 -33.28 4.94
CA ARG A 66 -3.66 -34.61 5.18
C ARG A 66 -4.43 -35.45 6.20
N TYR A 67 -5.01 -34.81 7.22
CA TYR A 67 -5.94 -35.49 8.13
C TYR A 67 -7.19 -36.00 7.39
N ALA A 68 -7.78 -35.18 6.52
CA ALA A 68 -8.93 -35.59 5.70
C ALA A 68 -8.60 -36.73 4.72
N ARG A 69 -7.35 -36.81 4.25
CA ARG A 69 -6.85 -37.93 3.44
C ARG A 69 -6.53 -39.19 4.26
N GLY A 70 -6.56 -39.11 5.60
CA GLY A 70 -6.20 -40.21 6.49
C GLY A 70 -4.70 -40.52 6.52
N GLU A 71 -3.85 -39.60 6.05
CA GLU A 71 -2.39 -39.76 6.06
C GLU A 71 -1.78 -39.49 7.44
N ILE A 72 -2.54 -38.86 8.35
CA ILE A 72 -2.12 -38.46 9.70
C ILE A 72 -3.20 -38.91 10.68
N ASP A 73 -2.79 -39.50 11.79
CA ASP A 73 -3.68 -39.97 12.84
C ASP A 73 -4.18 -38.82 13.74
N GLU A 74 -5.31 -39.01 14.43
CA GLU A 74 -5.95 -37.95 15.24
C GLU A 74 -5.05 -37.45 16.38
N GLU A 75 -4.27 -38.35 17.00
CA GLU A 75 -3.29 -37.99 18.03
C GLU A 75 -2.17 -37.10 17.48
N GLU A 76 -1.68 -37.41 16.29
CA GLU A 76 -0.61 -36.65 15.64
C GLU A 76 -1.12 -35.29 15.12
N PHE A 77 -2.38 -35.23 14.65
CA PHE A 77 -3.04 -33.98 14.29
C PHE A 77 -3.19 -33.05 15.50
N ARG A 78 -3.63 -33.56 16.65
CA ARG A 78 -3.79 -32.77 17.89
C ARG A 78 -2.47 -32.23 18.41
N SER A 79 -1.41 -33.04 18.39
CA SER A 79 -0.07 -32.62 18.83
C SER A 79 0.46 -31.47 17.95
N ARG A 80 0.35 -31.61 16.62
CA ARG A 80 0.83 -30.58 15.68
C ARG A 80 -0.02 -29.32 15.69
N LYS A 81 -1.33 -29.45 15.93
CA LYS A 81 -2.22 -28.30 16.09
C LYS A 81 -1.86 -27.49 17.33
N ALA A 82 -1.60 -28.14 18.46
CA ALA A 82 -1.22 -27.46 19.70
C ALA A 82 0.08 -26.64 19.56
N VAL A 83 1.06 -27.18 18.83
CA VAL A 83 2.35 -26.49 18.55
C VAL A 83 2.19 -25.31 17.59
N LEU A 84 1.15 -25.29 16.75
CA LEU A 84 0.88 -24.20 15.80
C LEU A 84 -0.04 -23.11 16.38
N GLU A 85 -0.79 -23.40 17.45
CA GLU A 85 -1.66 -22.43 18.15
C GLU A 85 -0.95 -21.72 19.33
N GLU A 86 0.29 -22.11 19.67
CA GLU A 86 1.13 -21.56 20.74
C GLU A 86 2.18 -20.56 20.21
#